data_AF-A0A959UN90-F1
#
_entry.id   AF-A0A959UN90-F1
#
_cell.length_a   1.000
_cell.length_b   1.000
_cell.length_c   1.000
_cell.angle_alpha   90.00
_cell.angle_beta   90.00
_cell.angle_gamma   90.00
#
_symmetry.space_group_name_H-M   'P 1'
#
loop_
_entity.id
_entity.type
_entity.pdbx_description
1 polymer ?
#
loop_
_entity_poly.entity_id
_entity_poly.type
_entity_poly.pdbx_seq_one_letter_code
_entity_poly.pdbx_strand_id
1 'polypeptide(L)'
;MQYFIIVASKDHIQKGYEGGFAQAGHGKKTQLNKMQKGDGVIFYASKESYPDGRAYRKFTAIGKVTDEKPYQVEMNPGFEPWRRNIQFYPAIETEIKPLLDDLSFISNKKHWGLHLMSGFVEIGKADFDLIAGKMLRDKTESY
;
A
#
# COMPACT_ATOMS: atom_id res chain seq x y z
N MET A 1 2.60 9.62 -14.17
CA MET A 1 1.93 8.60 -13.33
C MET A 1 3.00 7.99 -12.47
N GLN A 2 2.90 8.21 -11.17
CA GLN A 2 3.83 7.70 -10.17
C GLN A 2 3.25 6.45 -9.49
N TYR A 3 4.09 5.74 -8.75
CA TYR A 3 3.73 4.50 -8.08
C TYR A 3 4.20 4.52 -6.64
N PHE A 4 3.31 4.14 -5.72
CA PHE A 4 3.56 4.21 -4.29
C PHE A 4 3.29 2.89 -3.59
N ILE A 5 4.04 2.64 -2.52
CA ILE A 5 3.74 1.63 -1.51
C ILE A 5 3.31 2.36 -0.23
N ILE A 6 2.14 2.01 0.30
CA ILE A 6 1.68 2.42 1.63
C ILE A 6 1.84 1.24 2.58
N VAL A 7 2.52 1.47 3.71
CA VAL A 7 2.80 0.46 4.72
C VAL A 7 1.94 0.69 5.95
N ALA A 8 1.18 -0.32 6.34
CA ALA A 8 0.33 -0.29 7.53
C ALA A 8 0.17 -1.72 8.10
N SER A 9 -0.71 -1.89 9.09
CA SER A 9 -1.18 -3.20 9.52
C SER A 9 -2.30 -3.70 8.60
N LYS A 10 -2.48 -5.02 8.52
CA LYS A 10 -3.49 -5.65 7.66
C LYS A 10 -4.89 -5.13 7.98
N ASP A 11 -5.26 -5.07 9.26
CA ASP A 11 -6.56 -4.54 9.70
C ASP A 11 -6.82 -3.09 9.26
N HIS A 12 -5.80 -2.24 9.26
CA HIS A 12 -5.90 -0.86 8.80
C HIS A 12 -6.08 -0.80 7.29
N ILE A 13 -5.33 -1.60 6.54
CA ILE A 13 -5.46 -1.70 5.09
C ILE A 13 -6.84 -2.21 4.72
N GLN A 14 -7.36 -3.21 5.45
CA GLN A 14 -8.69 -3.77 5.23
C GLN A 14 -9.79 -2.71 5.38
N LYS A 15 -9.72 -1.86 6.41
CA LYS A 15 -10.65 -0.73 6.58
C LYS A 15 -10.59 0.25 5.41
N GLY A 16 -9.40 0.55 4.92
CA GLY A 16 -9.21 1.39 3.73
C GLY A 16 -9.75 0.73 2.46
N TYR A 17 -9.52 -0.57 2.30
CA TYR A 17 -10.03 -1.36 1.17
C TYR A 17 -11.56 -1.37 1.12
N GLU A 18 -12.21 -1.71 2.23
CA GLU A 18 -13.68 -1.73 2.36
C GLU A 18 -14.29 -0.33 2.17
N GLY A 19 -13.59 0.71 2.61
CA GLY A 19 -14.03 2.09 2.47
C GLY A 19 -13.63 2.77 1.16
N GLY A 20 -12.86 2.12 0.28
CA GLY A 20 -12.38 2.71 -0.97
C GLY A 20 -11.39 3.88 -0.79
N PHE A 21 -10.57 3.87 0.25
CA PHE A 21 -9.63 4.97 0.53
C PHE A 21 -8.24 4.52 0.99
N ALA A 22 -7.26 5.39 0.78
CA ALA A 22 -5.94 5.33 1.42
C ALA A 22 -5.86 6.36 2.55
N GLN A 23 -5.34 5.94 3.70
CA GLN A 23 -4.96 6.81 4.81
C GLN A 23 -3.54 6.41 5.24
N ALA A 24 -2.62 7.37 5.22
CA ALA A 24 -1.19 7.13 5.51
C ALA A 24 -0.63 8.22 6.43
N GLY A 25 0.62 8.05 6.87
CA GLY A 25 1.36 9.08 7.60
C GLY A 25 0.69 9.52 8.91
N HIS A 26 0.07 8.59 9.64
CA HIS A 26 -0.71 8.88 10.85
C HIS A 26 -1.88 9.86 10.61
N GLY A 27 -2.46 9.83 9.40
CA GLY A 27 -3.57 10.72 9.01
C GLY A 27 -3.11 12.12 8.58
N LYS A 28 -1.81 12.37 8.43
CA LYS A 28 -1.27 13.65 7.97
C LYS A 28 -1.36 13.79 6.45
N LYS A 29 -1.56 15.02 5.98
CA LYS A 29 -1.70 15.37 4.56
C LYS A 29 -0.42 15.18 3.73
N THR A 30 0.75 15.33 4.35
CA THR A 30 2.03 15.53 3.64
C THR A 30 2.37 14.42 2.63
N GLN A 31 2.15 13.15 2.99
CA GLN A 31 2.41 12.02 2.09
C GLN A 31 1.35 11.94 0.99
N LEU A 32 0.07 12.11 1.35
CA LEU A 32 -1.05 12.02 0.41
C LEU A 32 -1.05 13.13 -0.64
N ASN A 33 -0.47 14.31 -0.34
CA ASN A 33 -0.27 15.39 -1.30
C ASN A 33 0.68 15.04 -2.46
N LYS A 34 1.54 14.02 -2.29
CA LYS A 34 2.46 13.59 -3.35
C LYS A 34 1.76 12.80 -4.45
N MET A 35 0.60 12.22 -4.14
CA MET A 35 -0.17 11.40 -5.06
C MET A 35 -1.01 12.30 -5.98
N GLN A 36 -1.19 11.89 -7.23
CA GLN A 36 -2.07 12.51 -8.21
C GLN A 36 -3.11 11.50 -8.68
N LYS A 37 -4.21 12.00 -9.25
CA LYS A 37 -5.21 11.14 -9.86
C LYS A 37 -4.56 10.27 -10.94
N GLY A 38 -4.89 8.98 -10.94
CA GLY A 38 -4.32 7.98 -11.83
C GLY A 38 -3.11 7.26 -11.25
N ASP A 39 -2.41 7.80 -10.25
CA ASP A 39 -1.24 7.14 -9.67
C ASP A 39 -1.58 5.76 -9.11
N GLY A 40 -0.63 4.82 -9.28
CA GLY A 40 -0.77 3.46 -8.79
C GLY A 40 -0.37 3.37 -7.32
N VAL A 41 -1.11 2.59 -6.54
CA VAL A 41 -0.81 2.35 -5.14
C VAL A 41 -0.89 0.87 -4.80
N ILE A 42 0.13 0.38 -4.10
CA ILE A 42 0.18 -0.96 -3.50
C ILE A 42 0.20 -0.79 -1.98
N PHE A 43 -0.52 -1.65 -1.27
CA PHE A 43 -0.57 -1.67 0.18
C PHE A 43 0.21 -2.87 0.69
N TYR A 44 1.19 -2.60 1.56
CA TYR A 44 2.02 -3.61 2.20
C TYR A 44 1.70 -3.67 3.70
N ALA A 45 1.22 -4.83 4.13
CA ALA A 45 0.97 -5.14 5.52
C ALA A 45 2.26 -5.65 6.18
N SER A 46 2.87 -4.83 7.04
CA SER A 46 4.05 -5.25 7.81
C SER A 46 3.69 -6.24 8.92
N LYS A 47 2.48 -6.09 9.49
CA LYS A 47 1.92 -6.90 10.58
C LYS A 47 0.41 -7.07 10.44
N GLU A 48 -0.17 -8.04 11.13
CA GLU A 48 -1.60 -8.32 11.10
C GLU A 48 -2.42 -7.18 11.72
N SER A 49 -2.00 -6.70 12.88
CA SER A 49 -2.65 -5.65 13.66
C SER A 49 -1.64 -4.73 14.32
N TYR A 50 -2.08 -3.54 14.72
CA TYR A 50 -1.26 -2.56 15.46
C TYR A 50 -1.79 -2.41 16.90
N PRO A 51 -0.93 -2.33 17.94
CA PRO A 51 0.53 -2.37 17.86
C PRO A 51 1.14 -3.78 17.84
N ASP A 52 0.43 -4.79 18.37
CA ASP A 52 1.03 -6.08 18.80
C ASP A 52 0.83 -7.28 17.85
N GLY A 53 0.35 -7.03 16.64
CA GLY A 53 0.12 -8.10 15.66
C GLY A 53 1.40 -8.80 15.19
N ARG A 54 1.28 -10.08 14.84
CA ARG A 54 2.40 -10.85 14.27
C ARG A 54 2.85 -10.26 12.94
N ALA A 55 4.10 -10.51 12.58
CA ALA A 55 4.64 -10.12 11.29
C ALA A 55 3.81 -10.75 10.16
N TYR A 56 3.35 -9.91 9.22
CA TYR A 56 2.53 -10.35 8.10
C TYR A 56 3.35 -10.38 6.81
N ARG A 57 3.99 -9.25 6.49
CA ARG A 57 4.98 -9.07 5.42
C ARG A 57 4.47 -9.44 4.03
N LYS A 58 3.27 -8.98 3.70
CA LYS A 58 2.61 -9.22 2.40
C LYS A 58 2.13 -7.93 1.77
N PHE A 59 2.13 -7.88 0.44
CA PHE A 59 1.29 -6.97 -0.33
C PHE A 59 -0.14 -7.49 -0.29
N THR A 60 -1.10 -6.65 0.12
CA THR A 60 -2.47 -7.10 0.44
C THR A 60 -3.56 -6.40 -0.34
N ALA A 61 -3.28 -5.23 -0.91
CA ALA A 61 -4.21 -4.53 -1.78
C ALA A 61 -3.45 -3.73 -2.84
N ILE A 62 -4.09 -3.48 -3.98
CA ILE A 62 -3.56 -2.69 -5.08
C ILE A 62 -4.71 -1.92 -5.74
N GLY A 63 -4.43 -0.71 -6.19
CA GLY A 63 -5.43 0.13 -6.82
C GLY A 63 -4.83 1.37 -7.47
N LYS A 64 -5.71 2.29 -7.85
CA LYS A 64 -5.33 3.60 -8.38
C LYS A 64 -6.07 4.74 -7.67
N VAL A 65 -5.42 5.88 -7.62
CA VAL A 65 -5.98 7.11 -7.07
C VAL A 65 -7.03 7.69 -8.03
N THR A 66 -8.17 8.12 -7.50
CA THR A 66 -9.30 8.58 -8.33
C THR A 66 -9.68 10.05 -8.11
N ASP A 67 -9.29 10.63 -6.97
CA ASP A 67 -9.54 12.01 -6.61
C ASP A 67 -8.39 12.95 -6.99
N GLU A 68 -8.71 14.23 -7.19
CA GLU A 68 -7.75 15.27 -7.56
C GLU A 68 -6.89 15.71 -6.37
N LYS A 69 -7.45 15.72 -5.15
CA LYS A 69 -6.80 16.25 -3.95
C LYS A 69 -7.18 15.42 -2.72
N PRO A 70 -6.29 15.29 -1.72
CA PRO A 70 -6.66 14.71 -0.43
C PRO A 70 -7.80 15.49 0.23
N TYR A 71 -8.63 14.77 0.98
CA TYR A 71 -9.75 15.32 1.75
C TYR A 71 -9.71 14.81 3.19
N GLN A 72 -10.41 15.48 4.11
CA GLN A 72 -10.53 15.05 5.50
C GLN A 72 -11.90 14.40 5.75
N VAL A 73 -11.94 13.49 6.71
CA VAL A 73 -13.18 12.91 7.23
C VAL A 73 -13.13 12.99 8.74
N GLU A 74 -14.17 13.53 9.37
CA GLU A 74 -14.32 13.48 10.81
C GLU A 74 -14.63 12.04 11.23
N MET A 75 -13.71 11.43 11.99
CA MET A 75 -13.92 10.09 12.53
C MET A 75 -14.42 10.14 13.98
N ASN A 76 -13.92 11.11 14.74
CA ASN A 76 -14.27 11.40 16.13
C ASN A 76 -14.00 12.89 16.39
N PRO A 77 -14.57 13.50 17.44
CA PRO A 77 -14.24 14.86 17.82
C PRO A 77 -12.72 15.07 17.96
N GLY A 78 -12.16 15.97 17.18
CA GLY A 78 -10.72 16.27 17.17
C GLY A 78 -9.83 15.30 16.37
N PHE A 79 -10.41 14.32 15.67
CA PHE A 79 -9.67 13.40 14.80
C PHE A 79 -10.24 13.40 13.37
N GLU A 80 -9.58 14.17 12.51
CA GLU A 80 -9.93 14.37 11.10
C GLU A 80 -8.78 13.94 10.18
N PRO A 81 -8.54 12.63 10.00
CA PRO A 81 -7.46 12.17 9.14
C PRO A 81 -7.68 12.55 7.67
N TRP A 82 -6.58 12.82 6.98
CA TRP A 82 -6.55 12.99 5.53
C TRP A 82 -6.62 11.65 4.81
N ARG A 83 -7.38 11.60 3.71
CA ARG A 83 -7.61 10.42 2.88
C ARG A 83 -7.46 10.73 1.39
N ARG A 84 -7.28 9.67 0.60
CA ARG A 84 -7.40 9.65 -0.87
C ARG A 84 -8.37 8.58 -1.31
N ASN A 85 -9.19 8.86 -2.33
CA ASN A 85 -10.07 7.85 -2.92
C ASN A 85 -9.28 6.88 -3.80
N ILE A 86 -9.43 5.59 -3.53
CA ILE A 86 -8.75 4.53 -4.26
C ILE A 86 -9.77 3.62 -4.93
N GLN A 87 -9.63 3.43 -6.24
CA GLN A 87 -10.27 2.33 -6.93
C GLN A 87 -9.37 1.11 -6.81
N PHE A 88 -9.78 0.15 -5.98
CA PHE A 88 -9.07 -1.11 -5.78
C PHE A 88 -9.36 -2.10 -6.89
N TYR A 89 -8.39 -2.98 -7.15
CA TYR A 89 -8.54 -4.11 -8.04
C TYR A 89 -8.66 -5.41 -7.23
N PRO A 90 -9.45 -6.40 -7.69
CA PRO A 90 -9.39 -7.76 -7.14
C PRO A 90 -7.95 -8.29 -7.25
N ALA A 91 -7.40 -8.73 -6.12
CA ALA A 91 -6.00 -9.13 -6.04
C ALA A 91 -5.81 -10.24 -5.01
N ILE A 92 -4.79 -11.06 -5.22
CA ILE A 92 -4.29 -12.01 -4.23
C ILE A 92 -3.21 -11.37 -3.37
N GLU A 93 -3.16 -11.77 -2.10
CA GLU A 93 -2.08 -11.36 -1.23
C GLU A 93 -0.76 -12.03 -1.65
N THR A 94 0.33 -11.27 -1.67
CA THR A 94 1.63 -11.73 -2.16
C THR A 94 2.72 -11.48 -1.13
N GLU A 95 3.52 -12.50 -0.80
CA GLU A 95 4.66 -12.34 0.10
C GLU A 95 5.78 -11.51 -0.55
N ILE A 96 6.41 -10.63 0.23
CA ILE A 96 7.55 -9.83 -0.28
C ILE A 96 8.82 -10.67 -0.44
N LYS A 97 9.00 -11.70 0.40
CA LYS A 97 10.26 -12.46 0.51
C LYS A 97 10.72 -13.06 -0.82
N PRO A 98 9.87 -13.73 -1.63
CA PRO A 98 10.27 -14.27 -2.92
C PRO A 98 10.58 -13.21 -3.99
N LEU A 99 10.20 -11.94 -3.76
CA LEU A 99 10.38 -10.85 -4.71
C LEU A 99 11.61 -9.99 -4.38
N LEU A 100 12.24 -10.18 -3.21
CA LEU A 100 13.26 -9.27 -2.69
C LEU A 100 14.40 -9.04 -3.68
N ASP A 101 14.89 -10.10 -4.33
CA ASP A 101 16.04 -10.01 -5.23
C ASP A 101 15.74 -9.17 -6.48
N ASP A 102 14.50 -9.18 -6.94
CA ASP A 102 14.07 -8.48 -8.15
C ASP A 102 13.62 -7.03 -7.90
N LEU A 103 13.35 -6.65 -6.64
CA LEU A 103 12.89 -5.31 -6.28
C LEU A 103 14.04 -4.29 -6.26
N SER A 104 14.05 -3.37 -7.21
CA SER A 104 15.11 -2.38 -7.39
C SER A 104 15.16 -1.32 -6.27
N PHE A 105 13.99 -0.95 -5.71
CA PHE A 105 13.93 0.00 -4.58
C PHE A 105 14.55 -0.56 -3.28
N ILE A 106 14.76 -1.88 -3.20
CA ILE A 106 15.39 -2.55 -2.06
C ILE A 106 16.87 -2.76 -2.37
N SER A 107 17.70 -1.77 -2.00
CA SER A 107 19.15 -1.84 -2.23
C SER A 107 19.87 -2.82 -1.29
N ASN A 108 19.40 -2.98 -0.04
CA ASN A 108 20.00 -3.89 0.93
C ASN A 108 19.04 -5.04 1.26
N LYS A 109 19.26 -6.20 0.63
CA LYS A 109 18.39 -7.38 0.78
C LYS A 109 18.43 -7.99 2.20
N LYS A 110 19.50 -7.78 2.97
CA LYS A 110 19.59 -8.25 4.37
C LYS A 110 18.76 -7.38 5.32
N HIS A 111 18.64 -6.09 5.03
CA HIS A 111 17.90 -5.11 5.84
C HIS A 111 16.74 -4.47 5.07
N TRP A 112 16.05 -5.28 4.27
CA TRP A 112 15.00 -4.81 3.36
C TRP A 112 13.87 -4.04 4.06
N GLY A 113 13.57 -4.37 5.32
CA GLY A 113 12.55 -3.69 6.11
C GLY A 113 12.80 -2.19 6.32
N LEU A 114 14.08 -1.76 6.31
CA LEU A 114 14.44 -0.33 6.47
C LEU A 114 13.87 0.53 5.34
N HIS A 115 13.76 -0.02 4.12
CA HIS A 115 13.22 0.67 2.96
C HIS A 115 11.71 0.95 3.08
N LEU A 116 11.01 0.27 4.00
CA LEU A 116 9.55 0.36 4.18
C LEU A 116 9.16 1.08 5.48
N MET A 117 10.13 1.42 6.34
CA MET A 117 9.88 1.98 7.67
C MET A 117 9.19 3.34 7.66
N SER A 118 9.30 4.12 6.59
CA SER A 118 8.68 5.45 6.48
C SER A 118 7.15 5.41 6.42
N GLY A 119 6.55 4.23 6.23
CA GLY A 119 5.10 4.10 6.04
C GLY A 119 4.64 4.40 4.60
N PHE A 120 5.50 5.00 3.78
CA PHE A 120 5.16 5.53 2.46
C PHE A 120 6.42 5.62 1.60
N VAL A 121 6.41 4.94 0.47
CA VAL A 121 7.56 4.81 -0.42
C VAL A 121 7.11 5.06 -1.84
N GLU A 122 7.85 5.88 -2.58
CA GLU A 122 7.69 5.99 -4.03
C GLU A 122 8.61 4.96 -4.70
N ILE A 123 8.08 4.21 -5.65
CA ILE A 123 8.81 3.14 -6.36
C ILE A 123 8.80 3.36 -7.86
N GLY A 124 9.76 2.73 -8.55
CA GLY A 124 9.79 2.72 -10.01
C GLY A 124 8.67 1.88 -10.61
N LYS A 125 8.32 2.19 -11.87
CA LYS A 125 7.30 1.45 -12.63
C LYS A 125 7.61 -0.06 -12.71
N ALA A 126 8.87 -0.43 -12.92
CA ALA A 126 9.28 -1.84 -13.02
C ALA A 126 8.96 -2.64 -11.75
N ASP A 127 9.24 -2.07 -10.57
CA ASP A 127 8.92 -2.70 -9.29
C ASP A 127 7.40 -2.80 -9.08
N PHE A 128 6.66 -1.75 -9.44
CA PHE A 128 5.20 -1.77 -9.37
C PHE A 128 4.61 -2.86 -10.25
N ASP A 129 5.04 -2.93 -11.53
CA ASP A 129 4.56 -3.91 -12.49
C ASP A 129 4.90 -5.34 -12.05
N LEU A 130 6.08 -5.56 -11.47
CA LEU A 130 6.49 -6.86 -10.94
C LEU A 130 5.57 -7.33 -9.81
N ILE A 131 5.30 -6.46 -8.83
CA ILE A 131 4.41 -6.79 -7.70
C ILE A 131 2.97 -6.96 -8.20
N ALA A 132 2.48 -6.03 -9.03
CA ALA A 132 1.15 -6.08 -9.63
C ALA A 132 0.95 -7.36 -10.44
N GLY A 133 1.95 -7.78 -11.22
CA GLY A 133 1.92 -9.01 -12.00
C GLY A 133 1.94 -10.31 -11.16
N LYS A 134 2.18 -10.23 -9.86
CA LYS A 134 1.97 -11.33 -8.90
C LYS A 134 0.61 -11.23 -8.22
N MET A 135 0.19 -10.03 -7.87
CA MET A 135 -1.07 -9.76 -7.18
C MET A 135 -2.31 -9.91 -8.06
N LEU A 136 -2.23 -9.54 -9.34
CA LEU A 136 -3.36 -9.46 -10.27
C LEU A 136 -3.47 -10.70 -11.18
N ARG A 137 -2.76 -11.78 -10.87
CA ARG A 137 -2.88 -13.02 -11.67
C ARG A 137 -4.28 -13.59 -11.51
N ASP A 138 -4.93 -13.84 -12.64
CA ASP A 138 -6.16 -14.63 -12.66
C ASP A 138 -5.90 -16.00 -12.05
N LYS A 139 -6.86 -16.48 -11.25
CA LYS A 139 -6.91 -17.89 -10.81
C LYS A 139 -7.21 -18.78 -12.02
N THR A 140 -6.27 -18.91 -12.94
CA THR A 140 -6.24 -19.94 -13.96
C THR A 140 -4.94 -20.69 -13.80
N GLU A 141 -4.89 -21.52 -12.77
CA GLU A 141 -4.03 -22.71 -12.68
C GLU A 141 -4.53 -23.54 -11.48
N SER A 142 -5.73 -24.08 -11.64
CA SER A 142 -6.14 -25.32 -10.98
C SER A 142 -5.52 -26.47 -11.77
N TYR A 143 -4.58 -27.18 -11.15
CA TYR A 143 -4.21 -28.55 -11.50
C TYR A 143 -4.97 -29.51 -10.59
#